data_AF-A0A929J2L5-F1
#
_entry.id   AF-A0A929J2L5-F1
#
_cell.length_a   1.000
_cell.length_b   1.000
_cell.length_c   1.000
_cell.angle_alpha   90.00
_cell.angle_beta   90.00
_cell.angle_gamma   90.00
#
_symmetry.space_group_name_H-M   'P 1'
#
loop_
_entity.id
_entity.type
_entity.pdbx_description
1 polymer ?
#
loop_
_entity_poly.entity_id
_entity_poly.type
_entity_poly.pdbx_seq_one_letter_code
_entity_poly.pdbx_strand_id
1 'polypeptide(L)'
;INLEFAGKNVLLVDDSIVRGTTSKQIIQMARDAGAKKVYFASAAPPIRYPNVYGIDMPVASELLAHNRTVEEVAALIQADWLIYQDLKDLIACARKGNKDIKQFDTSCFSGDYVSGDINQEYLEQLELRRNDSAKNKGKTRDNEIIGIHNVP
;
A
#
# COMPACT_ATOMS: atom_id res chain seq x y z
N ILE A 1 11.40 25.92 6.46
CA ILE A 1 11.12 24.47 6.44
C ILE A 1 11.81 23.72 7.59
N ASN A 2 13.08 23.99 7.92
CA ASN A 2 13.79 23.31 9.02
C ASN A 2 13.13 23.38 10.41
N LEU A 3 12.33 24.41 10.70
CA LEU A 3 11.66 24.57 12.00
C LEU A 3 10.61 23.49 12.34
N GLU A 4 10.02 22.82 11.34
CA GLU A 4 8.93 21.88 11.60
C GLU A 4 9.41 20.51 12.05
N PHE A 5 10.59 20.08 11.61
CA PHE A 5 11.12 18.73 11.86
C PHE A 5 12.35 18.72 12.76
N ALA A 6 13.24 19.73 12.64
CA ALA A 6 14.54 19.71 13.29
C ALA A 6 14.43 19.56 14.82
N GLY A 7 15.05 18.52 15.35
CA GLY A 7 15.12 18.23 16.78
C GLY A 7 13.82 17.72 17.41
N LYS A 8 12.76 17.47 16.63
CA LYS A 8 11.45 17.03 17.12
C LYS A 8 11.22 15.54 16.92
N ASN A 9 10.35 14.97 17.76
CA ASN A 9 9.71 13.69 17.48
C ASN A 9 8.44 13.98 16.71
N VAL A 10 8.29 13.42 15.50
CA VAL A 10 7.17 13.72 14.60
C VAL A 10 6.32 12.48 14.39
N LEU A 11 5.01 12.70 14.27
CA LEU A 11 4.04 11.68 13.82
C LEU A 11 3.55 12.10 12.44
N LEU A 12 3.85 11.27 11.44
CA LEU A 12 3.35 11.44 10.09
C LEU A 12 2.05 10.64 9.95
N VAL A 13 1.05 11.23 9.31
CA VAL A 13 -0.24 10.59 9.06
C VAL A 13 -0.48 10.55 7.56
N ASP A 14 -0.77 9.36 7.05
CA ASP A 14 -1.09 9.13 5.65
C ASP A 14 -2.40 8.35 5.53
N ASP A 15 -3.01 8.37 4.35
CA ASP A 15 -4.27 7.67 4.13
C ASP A 15 -4.13 6.16 4.29
N SER A 16 -3.05 5.59 3.76
CA SER A 16 -2.84 4.16 3.62
C SER A 16 -1.38 3.83 3.29
N ILE A 17 -1.02 2.55 3.48
CA ILE A 17 0.29 2.02 3.07
C ILE A 17 0.06 0.83 2.15
N VAL A 18 0.41 0.98 0.86
CA VAL A 18 0.25 -0.07 -0.17
C VAL A 18 1.58 -0.80 -0.42
N ARG A 19 2.48 -0.21 -1.21
CA ARG A 19 3.83 -0.76 -1.50
C ARG A 19 4.89 -0.31 -0.49
N GLY A 20 4.61 0.74 0.29
CA GLY A 20 5.50 1.28 1.32
C GLY A 20 6.71 2.08 0.83
N THR A 21 7.00 2.09 -0.47
CA THR A 21 8.10 2.87 -1.07
C THR A 21 7.94 4.36 -0.79
N THR A 22 6.74 4.91 -1.00
CA THR A 22 6.41 6.31 -0.72
C THR A 22 6.55 6.63 0.76
N SER A 23 5.96 5.81 1.65
CA SER A 23 6.04 6.01 3.10
C SER A 23 7.50 6.02 3.59
N LYS A 24 8.34 5.13 3.06
CA LYS A 24 9.77 5.09 3.36
C LYS A 24 10.49 6.37 2.90
N GLN A 25 10.20 6.87 1.70
CA GLN A 25 10.77 8.12 1.20
C GLN A 25 10.36 9.32 2.07
N ILE A 26 9.08 9.38 2.45
CA ILE A 26 8.55 10.44 3.33
C ILE A 26 9.24 10.40 4.70
N ILE A 27 9.42 9.22 5.29
CA ILE A 27 10.16 9.06 6.55
C ILE A 27 11.61 9.53 6.39
N GLN A 28 12.28 9.16 5.30
CA GLN A 28 13.64 9.60 5.02
C GLN A 28 13.72 11.13 4.91
N MET A 29 12.80 11.76 4.18
CA MET A 29 12.73 13.23 4.07
C MET A 29 12.54 13.91 5.43
N ALA A 30 11.72 13.33 6.32
CA ALA A 30 11.55 13.87 7.67
C ALA A 30 12.84 13.75 8.51
N ARG A 31 13.58 12.64 8.37
CA ARG A 31 14.90 12.46 9.03
C ARG A 31 15.94 13.40 8.46
N ASP A 32 15.99 13.58 7.15
CA ASP A 32 16.91 14.52 6.47
C ASP A 32 16.64 15.97 6.89
N ALA A 33 15.37 16.30 7.19
CA ALA A 33 14.97 17.58 7.77
C ALA A 33 15.30 17.73 9.28
N GLY A 34 15.92 16.71 9.89
CA GLY A 34 16.44 16.74 11.26
C GLY A 34 15.50 16.18 12.33
N ALA A 35 14.47 15.40 11.97
CA ALA A 35 13.62 14.75 12.96
C ALA A 35 14.41 13.75 13.83
N LYS A 36 14.19 13.78 15.15
CA LYS A 36 14.81 12.85 16.12
C LYS A 36 14.19 11.46 16.05
N LYS A 37 12.86 11.41 16.02
CA LYS A 37 12.05 10.20 15.92
C LYS A 37 10.95 10.44 14.91
N VAL A 38 10.68 9.44 14.07
CA VAL A 38 9.63 9.50 13.05
C VAL A 38 8.68 8.34 13.27
N TYR A 39 7.50 8.66 13.77
CA TYR A 39 6.37 7.74 13.90
C TYR A 39 5.46 7.87 12.68
N PHE A 40 4.75 6.81 12.35
CA PHE A 40 3.84 6.79 11.21
C PHE A 40 2.48 6.22 11.61
N ALA A 41 1.40 6.86 11.16
CA ALA A 41 0.04 6.39 11.34
C ALA A 41 -0.66 6.30 9.98
N SER A 42 -1.26 5.15 9.71
CA SER A 42 -2.12 4.92 8.55
C SER A 42 -3.58 5.05 8.96
N ALA A 43 -4.34 5.90 8.25
CA ALA A 43 -5.78 6.06 8.48
C ALA A 43 -6.61 4.85 8.01
N ALA A 44 -6.04 4.01 7.16
CA ALA A 44 -6.58 2.70 6.80
C ALA A 44 -5.93 1.56 7.61
N PRO A 45 -6.61 0.42 7.79
CA PRO A 45 -5.99 -0.83 8.23
C PRO A 45 -4.90 -1.32 7.25
N PRO A 46 -4.07 -2.31 7.66
CA PRO A 46 -3.06 -2.87 6.77
C PRO A 46 -3.71 -3.48 5.52
N ILE A 47 -3.27 -3.05 4.33
CA ILE A 47 -3.74 -3.61 3.06
C ILE A 47 -2.96 -4.88 2.78
N ARG A 48 -3.64 -6.03 2.88
CA ARG A 48 -3.02 -7.37 2.82
C ARG A 48 -3.45 -8.18 1.61
N TYR A 49 -4.54 -7.76 0.95
CA TYR A 49 -5.15 -8.49 -0.15
C TYR A 49 -5.41 -7.53 -1.33
N PRO A 50 -5.33 -8.02 -2.58
CA PRO A 50 -5.65 -7.20 -3.75
C PRO A 50 -7.15 -6.89 -3.81
N ASN A 51 -7.51 -5.72 -4.33
CA ASN A 51 -8.90 -5.47 -4.73
C ASN A 51 -9.18 -6.12 -6.09
N VAL A 52 -10.37 -6.71 -6.25
CA VAL A 52 -10.83 -7.35 -7.50
C VAL A 52 -12.15 -6.77 -8.00
N TYR A 53 -12.63 -5.69 -7.37
CA TYR A 53 -13.92 -5.05 -7.65
C TYR A 53 -13.76 -3.67 -8.32
N GLY A 54 -12.64 -3.44 -9.01
CA GLY A 54 -12.42 -2.28 -9.87
C GLY A 54 -11.47 -1.21 -9.31
N ILE A 55 -10.99 -1.35 -8.08
CA ILE A 55 -9.89 -0.50 -7.58
C ILE A 55 -8.56 -1.12 -8.02
N ASP A 56 -7.73 -0.34 -8.71
CA ASP A 56 -6.40 -0.80 -9.13
C ASP A 56 -5.45 -0.89 -7.93
N MET A 57 -5.26 -2.10 -7.42
CA MET A 57 -4.25 -2.44 -6.41
C MET A 57 -3.20 -3.36 -6.99
N PRO A 58 -1.97 -3.39 -6.47
CA PRO A 58 -0.96 -4.35 -6.89
C PRO A 58 -1.31 -5.79 -6.48
N VAL A 59 -0.51 -6.75 -6.92
CA VAL A 59 -0.69 -8.16 -6.52
C VAL A 59 -0.29 -8.36 -5.06
N ALA A 60 -0.73 -9.46 -4.45
CA ALA A 60 -0.52 -9.71 -3.02
C ALA A 60 0.97 -9.65 -2.62
N SER A 61 1.85 -10.25 -3.43
CA SER A 61 3.30 -10.27 -3.20
C SER A 61 3.97 -8.87 -3.20
N GLU A 62 3.34 -7.88 -3.84
CA GLU A 62 3.83 -6.50 -3.93
C GLU A 62 3.27 -5.60 -2.81
N LEU A 63 2.28 -6.07 -2.05
CA LEU A 63 1.74 -5.35 -0.90
C LEU A 63 2.71 -5.47 0.28
N LEU A 64 3.06 -4.33 0.87
CA LEU A 64 4.04 -4.30 1.96
C LEU A 64 3.54 -5.11 3.17
N ALA A 65 2.27 -4.97 3.53
CA ALA A 65 1.70 -5.64 4.70
C ALA A 65 1.30 -7.10 4.42
N HIS A 66 1.38 -7.60 3.19
CA HIS A 66 1.05 -8.99 2.91
C HIS A 66 2.00 -9.95 3.64
N ASN A 67 1.44 -10.87 4.42
CA ASN A 67 2.17 -11.83 5.28
C ASN A 67 3.21 -11.21 6.23
N ARG A 68 3.01 -9.96 6.66
CA ARG A 68 3.93 -9.28 7.59
C ARG A 68 3.23 -8.72 8.83
N THR A 69 3.91 -8.74 9.98
CA THR A 69 3.43 -8.06 11.19
C THR A 69 3.59 -6.54 11.06
N VAL A 70 2.95 -5.78 11.95
CA VAL A 70 3.06 -4.31 11.94
C VAL A 70 4.50 -3.87 12.22
N GLU A 71 5.21 -4.60 13.08
CA GLU A 71 6.62 -4.35 13.44
C GLU A 71 7.54 -4.58 12.24
N GLU A 72 7.33 -5.65 11.48
CA GLU A 72 8.09 -5.93 10.25
C GLU A 72 7.87 -4.84 9.21
N VAL A 73 6.62 -4.39 9.03
CA VAL A 73 6.29 -3.28 8.14
C VAL A 73 6.96 -1.99 8.61
N ALA A 74 6.91 -1.68 9.90
CA ALA A 74 7.56 -0.50 10.49
C ALA A 74 9.06 -0.48 10.20
N ALA A 75 9.71 -1.63 10.37
CA ALA A 75 11.14 -1.80 10.07
C ALA A 75 11.44 -1.59 8.57
N LEU A 76 10.59 -2.13 7.67
CA LEU A 76 10.77 -1.99 6.22
C LEU A 76 10.67 -0.54 5.74
N ILE A 77 9.76 0.26 6.31
CA ILE A 77 9.63 1.69 6.01
C ILE A 77 10.53 2.57 6.88
N GLN A 78 11.25 1.99 7.83
CA GLN A 78 12.17 2.66 8.77
C GLN A 78 11.49 3.65 9.73
N ALA A 79 10.23 3.39 10.10
CA ALA A 79 9.54 4.13 11.15
C ALA A 79 10.06 3.70 12.53
N ASP A 80 10.15 4.63 13.47
CA ASP A 80 10.42 4.31 14.89
C ASP A 80 9.22 3.60 15.55
N TRP A 81 8.01 3.85 15.04
CA TRP A 81 6.78 3.14 15.40
C TRP A 81 5.74 3.33 14.31
N LEU A 82 4.91 2.32 14.08
CA LEU A 82 3.84 2.32 13.09
C LEU A 82 2.52 1.95 13.77
N ILE A 83 1.48 2.71 13.49
CA ILE A 83 0.10 2.45 13.90
C ILE A 83 -0.77 2.34 12.66
N TYR A 84 -1.68 1.38 12.68
CA TYR A 84 -2.76 1.27 11.71
C TYR A 84 -4.10 1.52 12.38
N GLN A 85 -5.04 2.10 11.64
CA GLN A 85 -6.44 2.13 12.04
C GLN A 85 -6.99 0.71 12.16
N ASP A 86 -7.75 0.43 13.22
CA ASP A 86 -8.48 -0.85 13.34
C ASP A 86 -9.61 -0.94 12.31
N LEU A 87 -9.75 -2.10 11.67
CA LEU A 87 -10.80 -2.33 10.67
C LEU A 87 -12.21 -2.11 11.25
N LYS A 88 -12.44 -2.56 12.50
CA LYS A 88 -13.73 -2.37 13.18
C LYS A 88 -14.06 -0.88 13.35
N ASP A 89 -13.06 -0.08 13.68
CA ASP A 89 -13.22 1.36 13.88
C ASP A 89 -13.39 2.09 12.55
N LEU A 90 -12.69 1.68 11.48
CA LEU A 90 -12.93 2.21 10.14
C LEU A 90 -14.38 1.96 9.69
N ILE A 91 -14.88 0.72 9.86
CA ILE A 91 -16.28 0.37 9.57
C ILE A 91 -17.23 1.22 10.41
N ALA A 92 -16.96 1.37 11.70
CA ALA A 92 -17.78 2.18 12.59
C ALA A 92 -17.79 3.66 12.17
N CYS A 93 -16.65 4.20 11.74
CA CYS A 93 -16.50 5.56 11.25
C CYS A 93 -17.31 5.78 9.96
N ALA A 94 -17.13 4.91 8.95
CA ALA A 94 -17.86 4.98 7.69
C ALA A 94 -19.38 4.89 7.88
N ARG A 95 -19.85 4.00 8.77
CA ARG A 95 -21.28 3.84 9.10
C ARG A 95 -21.91 5.08 9.74
N LYS A 96 -21.13 6.01 10.30
CA LYS A 96 -21.69 7.29 10.78
C LYS A 96 -22.28 8.12 9.64
N GLY A 97 -21.74 7.99 8.42
CA GLY A 97 -22.26 8.68 7.24
C GLY A 97 -23.61 8.14 6.77
N ASN A 98 -23.87 6.84 6.96
CA ASN A 98 -25.17 6.22 6.72
C ASN A 98 -25.35 4.96 7.58
N LYS A 99 -26.28 5.01 8.53
CA LYS A 99 -26.55 3.92 9.49
C LYS A 99 -27.28 2.72 8.87
N ASP A 100 -27.86 2.88 7.68
CA ASP A 100 -28.58 1.81 7.00
C ASP A 100 -27.62 0.80 6.36
N ILE A 101 -26.37 1.21 6.10
CA ILE A 101 -25.33 0.32 5.56
C ILE A 101 -24.96 -0.73 6.62
N LYS A 102 -25.27 -1.99 6.31
CA LYS A 102 -25.02 -3.13 7.21
C LYS A 102 -23.58 -3.62 7.11
N GLN A 103 -23.04 -3.71 5.90
CA GLN A 103 -21.70 -4.21 5.63
C GLN A 103 -21.03 -3.37 4.54
N PHE A 104 -19.71 -3.39 4.54
CA PHE A 104 -18.87 -2.77 3.52
C PHE A 104 -18.03 -3.88 2.89
N ASP A 105 -17.61 -3.67 1.64
CA ASP A 105 -16.51 -4.47 1.10
C ASP A 105 -15.24 -4.11 1.86
N THR A 106 -14.66 -5.11 2.54
CA THR A 106 -13.41 -4.97 3.30
C THR A 106 -12.33 -5.92 2.80
N SER A 107 -12.53 -6.52 1.62
CA SER A 107 -11.70 -7.56 1.03
C SER A 107 -10.20 -7.25 1.10
N CYS A 108 -9.79 -6.03 0.79
CA CYS A 108 -8.38 -5.60 0.81
C CYS A 108 -7.72 -5.71 2.21
N PHE A 109 -8.52 -5.66 3.28
CA PHE A 109 -8.08 -5.70 4.67
C PHE A 109 -8.32 -7.08 5.30
N SER A 110 -9.52 -7.66 5.10
CA SER A 110 -9.96 -8.90 5.74
C SER A 110 -9.68 -10.16 4.93
N GLY A 111 -9.50 -10.03 3.61
CA GLY A 111 -9.44 -11.16 2.68
C GLY A 111 -10.80 -11.83 2.45
N ASP A 112 -11.88 -11.26 3.00
CA ASP A 112 -13.25 -11.74 2.82
C ASP A 112 -13.88 -11.05 1.61
N TYR A 113 -14.09 -11.81 0.55
CA TYR A 113 -14.61 -11.32 -0.72
C TYR A 113 -16.09 -11.66 -0.84
N VAL A 114 -16.94 -10.63 -0.85
CA VAL A 114 -18.41 -10.75 -0.74
C VAL A 114 -19.06 -11.57 -1.86
N SER A 115 -18.43 -11.67 -3.03
CA SER A 115 -18.98 -12.43 -4.17
C SER A 115 -18.89 -13.95 -4.01
N GLY A 116 -18.08 -14.46 -3.07
CA GLY A 116 -17.98 -15.88 -2.74
C GLY A 116 -17.27 -16.76 -3.79
N ASP A 117 -16.88 -16.20 -4.92
CA ASP A 117 -16.18 -16.86 -6.03
C ASP A 117 -14.68 -16.52 -6.09
N ILE A 118 -14.21 -15.63 -5.21
CA ILE A 118 -12.82 -15.23 -5.12
C ILE A 118 -12.11 -16.12 -4.11
N ASN A 119 -11.30 -17.05 -4.63
CA ASN A 119 -10.47 -17.94 -3.85
C ASN A 119 -8.98 -17.67 -4.09
N GLN A 120 -8.12 -18.37 -3.35
CA GLN A 120 -6.67 -18.25 -3.48
C GLN A 120 -6.18 -18.55 -4.91
N GLU A 121 -6.74 -19.56 -5.57
CA GLU A 121 -6.41 -19.92 -6.95
C GLU A 121 -6.71 -18.78 -7.93
N TYR A 122 -7.86 -18.11 -7.79
CA TYR A 122 -8.21 -16.94 -8.58
C TYR A 122 -7.20 -15.80 -8.40
N LEU A 123 -6.79 -15.53 -7.15
CA LEU A 123 -5.82 -14.48 -6.84
C LEU A 123 -4.44 -14.79 -7.42
N GLU A 124 -4.01 -16.04 -7.38
CA GLU A 124 -2.76 -16.51 -7.99
C GLU A 124 -2.80 -16.38 -9.51
N GLN A 125 -3.91 -16.78 -10.15
CA GLN A 125 -4.09 -16.60 -11.58
C GLN A 125 -4.13 -15.11 -12.00
N LEU A 126 -4.71 -14.25 -11.16
CA LEU A 126 -4.68 -12.81 -11.37
C LEU A 126 -3.25 -12.26 -11.31
N GLU A 127 -2.46 -12.73 -10.35
CA GLU A 127 -1.05 -12.36 -10.20
C GLU A 127 -0.20 -12.80 -11.41
N LEU A 128 -0.37 -14.04 -11.88
CA LEU A 128 0.30 -14.55 -13.08
C LEU A 128 -0.02 -13.71 -14.32
N ARG A 129 -1.30 -13.42 -14.56
CA ARG A 129 -1.74 -12.58 -15.70
C ARG A 129 -1.13 -11.18 -15.68
N ARG A 130 -0.99 -10.60 -14.49
CA ARG A 130 -0.38 -9.27 -14.31
C ARG A 130 1.12 -9.30 -14.56
N ASN A 131 1.81 -10.33 -14.07
CA ASN A 131 3.24 -10.52 -14.32
C ASN A 131 3.55 -10.70 -15.81
N ASP A 132 2.73 -11.46 -16.54
CA ASP A 132 2.88 -11.63 -17.99
C ASP A 132 2.63 -10.32 -18.75
N SER A 133 1.61 -9.57 -18.34
CA SER A 133 1.32 -8.25 -18.90
C SER A 133 2.47 -7.26 -18.68
N ALA A 134 3.10 -7.28 -17.49
CA ALA A 134 4.26 -6.45 -17.19
C ALA A 134 5.49 -6.85 -18.02
N LYS A 135 5.76 -8.15 -18.17
CA LYS A 135 6.85 -8.67 -19.02
C LYS A 135 6.65 -8.29 -20.49
N ASN A 136 5.43 -8.39 -20.99
CA ASN A 136 5.12 -8.03 -22.37
C ASN A 136 5.26 -6.52 -22.62
N LYS A 137 4.81 -5.66 -21.68
CA LYS A 137 5.06 -4.21 -21.75
C LYS A 137 6.56 -3.88 -21.73
N GLY A 138 7.37 -4.60 -20.93
CA GLY A 138 8.83 -4.46 -20.92
C GLY A 138 9.44 -4.79 -22.28
N LYS A 139 9.06 -5.91 -22.89
CA LYS A 139 9.53 -6.31 -24.23
C LYS A 139 9.14 -5.33 -25.33
N THR A 140 7.91 -4.79 -25.30
CA THR A 140 7.49 -3.76 -26.27
C THR A 140 8.33 -2.49 -26.10
N ARG A 141 8.59 -2.06 -24.87
CA ARG A 141 9.39 -0.87 -24.58
C ARG A 141 10.86 -1.03 -24.96
N ASP A 142 11.46 -2.19 -24.70
CA ASP A 142 12.83 -2.50 -25.13
C ASP A 142 12.95 -2.51 -26.66
N ASN A 143 11.96 -3.07 -27.37
CA ASN A 143 11.91 -3.04 -28.84
C ASN A 143 11.73 -1.61 -29.40
N GLU A 144 10.99 -0.73 -28.72
CA GLU A 144 10.85 0.69 -29.11
C GLU A 144 12.16 1.48 -28.92
N ILE A 145 12.92 1.19 -27.85
CA ILE A 145 14.19 1.87 -27.56
C ILE A 145 15.28 1.49 -28.58
N ILE A 146 15.29 0.23 -29.06
CA ILE A 146 16.24 -0.24 -30.07
C ILE A 146 16.02 0.46 -31.44
N GLY A 147 14.83 0.96 -31.73
CA GLY A 147 14.50 1.64 -32.99
C GLY A 147 15.07 3.05 -33.17
N ILE A 148 15.72 3.64 -32.16
CA ILE A 148 16.19 5.05 -32.17
C ILE A 148 17.71 5.15 -32.39
N HIS A 149 18.43 4.04 -32.54
CA HIS A 149 19.86 4.06 -32.87
C HIS A 149 20.09 3.77 -34.36
N ASN A 150 19.80 4.76 -35.21
CA ASN A 150 20.46 4.89 -36.51
C ASN A 150 20.81 6.36 -36.74
N VAL A 151 22.06 6.70 -36.46
CA VAL A 151 22.81 7.82 -37.05
C VAL A 151 24.27 7.34 -37.18
N PRO A 152 25.03 7.74 -38.21
CA PRO A 152 25.07 9.08 -38.81
C PRO A 152 24.32 9.23 -40.13
#